data_AF-K1SFX7-F1
#
_entry.id   AF-K1SFX7-F1
#
_cell.length_a   1.000
_cell.length_b   1.000
_cell.length_c   1.000
_cell.angle_alpha   90.00
_cell.angle_beta   90.00
_cell.angle_gamma   90.00
#
_symmetry.space_group_name_H-M   'P 1'
#
loop_
_entity.id
_entity.type
_entity.pdbx_description
1 polymer ?
#
loop_
_entity_poly.entity_id
_entity_poly.type
_entity_poly.pdbx_seq_one_letter_code
_entity_poly.pdbx_strand_id
1 'polypeptide(L)' 'MLDNLTGRENILLPTSLHGVSETESSQRLKQLADYLEISDVLDKFPSKMSGGQRQRVAAARALILHPQMI' A
#
# COMPACT_ATOMS: atom_id res chain seq x y z
N MET A 1 5.79 0.71 -9.02
CA MET A 1 5.99 1.48 -7.77
C MET A 1 6.54 2.83 -8.16
N LEU A 2 6.20 3.87 -7.41
CA LEU A 2 6.85 5.18 -7.53
C LEU A 2 8.03 5.20 -6.55
N ASP A 3 9.24 5.36 -7.08
CA ASP A 3 10.49 5.16 -6.31
C ASP A 3 10.77 6.30 -5.33
N ASN A 4 10.16 7.47 -5.55
CA ASN A 4 10.23 8.64 -4.67
C ASN A 4 9.17 8.63 -3.56
N LEU A 5 8.38 7.56 -3.46
CA LEU A 5 7.35 7.38 -2.43
C LEU A 5 7.67 6.14 -1.59
N THR A 6 7.37 6.21 -0.29
CA THR A 6 7.42 5.08 0.62
C THR A 6 6.40 3.99 0.25
N GLY A 7 6.48 2.82 0.90
CA GLY A 7 5.47 1.77 0.75
C GLY A 7 4.06 2.25 1.10
N ARG A 8 3.94 2.98 2.22
CA ARG A 8 2.70 3.62 2.69
C ARG A 8 2.11 4.54 1.63
N GLU A 9 2.91 5.47 1.13
CA GLU A 9 2.46 6.45 0.14
C GLU A 9 2.08 5.77 -1.19
N ASN A 10 2.83 4.75 -1.62
CA ASN A 10 2.47 3.96 -2.79
C ASN A 10 1.11 3.27 -2.62
N ILE A 11 0.82 2.72 -1.43
CA ILE A 11 -0.45 2.02 -1.17
C ILE A 11 -1.61 3.02 -1.04
N LEU A 12 -1.41 4.18 -0.41
CA LEU A 12 -2.46 5.18 -0.18
C LEU A 12 -2.73 6.08 -1.40
N LEU A 13 -1.84 6.14 -2.38
CA LEU A 13 -2.02 7.00 -3.54
C LEU A 13 -3.39 6.83 -4.24
N PRO A 14 -3.89 5.61 -4.51
CA PRO A 14 -5.23 5.44 -5.09
C PRO A 14 -6.34 6.01 -4.20
N THR A 15 -6.31 5.79 -2.88
CA THR A 15 -7.37 6.29 -1.99
C THR A 15 -7.42 7.82 -1.97
N SER A 16 -6.25 8.47 -1.98
CA SER A 16 -6.14 9.93 -2.07
C SER A 16 -6.69 10.49 -3.39
N LEU A 17 -6.46 9.81 -4.51
CA LEU A 17 -6.98 10.22 -5.83
C LEU A 17 -8.50 10.03 -5.94
N HIS A 18 -9.07 9.07 -5.19
CA HIS A 18 -10.50 8.76 -5.19
C HIS A 18 -11.28 9.46 -4.06
N GLY A 19 -10.64 10.35 -3.28
CA GLY A 19 -11.30 11.11 -2.22
C GLY A 19 -11.78 10.26 -1.04
N VAL A 20 -11.20 9.08 -0.84
CA VAL A 20 -11.50 8.22 0.32
C VAL A 20 -10.98 8.90 1.58
N SER A 21 -11.75 8.88 2.67
CA SER A 21 -11.37 9.55 3.91
C SER A 21 -10.05 9.00 4.48
N GLU A 22 -9.31 9.83 5.20
CA GLU A 22 -8.04 9.43 5.82
C GLU A 22 -8.23 8.31 6.85
N THR A 23 -9.34 8.35 7.60
CA THR A 23 -9.70 7.32 8.59
C THR A 23 -9.90 5.97 7.92
N GLU A 24 -10.70 5.95 6.85
CA GLU A 24 -10.97 4.73 6.09
C GLU A 24 -9.70 4.21 5.39
N SER A 25 -8.94 5.09 4.75
CA SER A 25 -7.68 4.74 4.07
C SER A 25 -6.67 4.13 5.04
N SER A 26 -6.55 4.71 6.25
CA SER A 26 -5.67 4.20 7.31
C SER A 26 -6.09 2.83 7.82
N GLN A 27 -7.40 2.60 7.98
CA GLN A 27 -7.93 1.30 8.39
C GLN A 27 -7.66 0.22 7.33
N ARG A 28 -7.93 0.51 6.06
CA ARG A 28 -7.67 -0.41 4.94
C ARG A 28 -6.18 -0.71 4.79
N LEU A 29 -5.32 0.31 4.91
CA LEU A 29 -3.87 0.14 4.88
C LEU A 29 -3.41 -0.82 5.97
N LYS A 30 -3.87 -0.65 7.21
CA LYS A 30 -3.51 -1.52 8.32
C LYS A 30 -3.89 -2.97 8.03
N GLN A 31 -5.12 -3.21 7.58
CA GLN A 31 -5.60 -4.55 7.25
C GLN A 31 -4.77 -5.22 6.15
N LEU A 32 -4.48 -4.50 5.06
CA LEU A 32 -3.67 -5.04 3.97
C LEU A 32 -2.20 -5.23 4.35
N ALA A 33 -1.64 -4.32 5.14
CA ALA A 33 -0.25 -4.40 5.58
C ALA A 33 -0.02 -5.62 6.47
N ASP A 34 -0.97 -5.91 7.37
CA ASP A 34 -0.94 -7.08 8.23
C ASP A 34 -1.18 -8.37 7.41
N TYR A 35 -2.18 -8.38 6.53
CA TYR A 35 -2.50 -9.54 5.67
C TYR A 35 -1.35 -9.93 4.73
N LEU A 36 -0.65 -8.95 4.17
CA LEU A 36 0.46 -9.16 3.24
C LEU A 36 1.83 -9.19 3.94
N GLU A 37 1.87 -9.07 5.27
CA GLU A 37 3.10 -9.02 6.07
C GLU A 37 4.13 -8.00 5.53
N ILE A 38 3.68 -6.75 5.35
CA ILE A 38 4.50 -5.63 4.87
C ILE A 38 4.51 -4.43 5.83
N SER A 39 4.00 -4.60 7.05
CA SER A 39 3.97 -3.55 8.07
C SER A 39 5.36 -2.98 8.40
N ASP A 40 6.42 -3.79 8.30
CA ASP A 40 7.82 -3.42 8.56
C ASP A 40 8.48 -2.62 7.42
N VAL A 41 7.84 -2.52 6.26
CA VAL A 41 8.37 -1.80 5.09
C VAL A 41 7.53 -0.60 4.68
N LEU A 42 6.45 -0.28 5.40
CA LEU A 42 5.56 0.83 5.05
C LEU A 42 6.31 2.16 4.92
N ASP A 43 7.26 2.43 5.81
CA ASP A 43 8.00 3.70 5.82
C ASP A 43 9.34 3.60 5.05
N LYS A 44 9.56 2.51 4.30
CA LYS A 44 10.75 2.32 3.44
C LYS A 44 10.44 2.75 2.00
N PHE A 45 11.44 3.28 1.31
CA PHE A 45 11.41 3.46 -0.15
C PHE A 45 11.61 2.11 -0.88
N PRO A 46 11.14 1.95 -2.12
CA PRO A 46 11.28 0.71 -2.90
C PRO A 46 12.72 0.20 -3.03
N SER A 47 13.71 1.12 -3.07
CA SER A 47 15.14 0.79 -3.11
C SER A 47 15.66 0.10 -1.85
N LYS A 48 14.91 0.16 -0.74
CA LYS A 48 15.24 -0.47 0.56
C LYS A 48 14.44 -1.74 0.82
N MET A 49 13.64 -2.20 -0.15
CA MET A 49 12.81 -3.40 -0.05
C MET A 49 13.42 -4.56 -0.86
N SER A 50 13.21 -5.79 -0.40
CA SER A 50 13.42 -6.99 -1.22
C SER A 50 12.44 -7.04 -2.40
N GLY A 51 12.71 -7.89 -3.40
CA GLY A 51 11.80 -8.10 -4.53
C GLY A 51 10.39 -8.53 -4.10
N GLY A 52 10.31 -9.49 -3.17
CA GLY A 52 9.02 -9.96 -2.64
C GLY A 52 8.28 -8.89 -1.82
N GLN A 53 8.98 -8.07 -1.05
CA GLN A 53 8.36 -6.92 -0.37
C GLN A 53 7.79 -5.91 -1.37
N ARG A 54 8.53 -5.57 -2.44
CA ARG A 54 8.01 -4.67 -3.49
C ARG A 54 6.76 -5.22 -4.17
N GLN A 55 6.72 -6.52 -4.46
CA GLN A 55 5.55 -7.17 -5.05
C GLN A 55 4.33 -7.09 -4.12
N ARG A 56 4.51 -7.37 -2.83
CA ARG A 56 3.41 -7.31 -1.84
C ARG A 56 2.90 -5.90 -1.63
N VAL A 57 3.77 -4.89 -1.62
CA VAL A 57 3.36 -3.47 -1.58
C VAL A 57 2.59 -3.08 -2.85
N ALA A 58 3.02 -3.55 -4.02
CA ALA A 58 2.30 -3.32 -5.27
C ALA A 58 0.92 -4.00 -5.27
N ALA A 59 0.81 -5.21 -4.72
CA ALA A 59 -0.45 -5.90 -4.52
C ALA A 59 -1.37 -5.10 -3.57
N ALA A 60 -0.86 -4.67 -2.41
CA ALA A 60 -1.60 -3.83 -1.47
C ALA A 60 -2.16 -2.56 -2.15
N ARG A 61 -1.34 -1.88 -2.97
CA ARG A 61 -1.78 -0.72 -3.76
C ARG A 61 -2.93 -1.03 -4.72
N ALA A 62 -2.93 -2.21 -5.36
CA ALA A 62 -4.02 -2.61 -6.24
C ALA A 62 -5.31 -2.97 -5.47
N LEU A 63 -5.16 -3.48 -4.24
CA LEU A 63 -6.27 -3.98 -3.43
C LEU A 63 -6.95 -2.92 -2.55
N ILE A 64 -6.26 -1.80 -2.26
CA ILE A 64 -6.71 -0.78 -1.31
C ILE A 64 -8.09 -0.16 -1.63
N LEU A 65 -8.51 -0.20 -2.90
CA LEU A 65 -9.82 0.30 -3.33
C LEU A 65 -10.96 -0.72 -3.16
N HIS A 66 -10.70 -1.91 -2.62
CA HIS A 66 -11.65 -3.03 -2.56
C HIS A 66 -12.33 -3.30 -3.92
N PRO A 67 -11.56 -3.63 -4.97
CA PRO A 67 -12.15 -4.00 -6.24
C PRO A 67 -13.05 -5.22 -6.07
N GLN A 68 -14.22 -5.22 -6.71
CA GLN A 68 -15.17 -6.33 -6.64
C GLN A 68 -14.68 -7.60 -7.36
N MET A 69 -13.53 -7.55 -8.05
CA MET A 69 -12.95 -8.69 -8.79
C MET A 69 -11.43 -8.48 -8.97
N ILE A 70 -10.64 -9.54 -8.78
CA ILE A 70 -9.18 -9.62 -9.05
C ILE A 70 -8.93 -10.87 -9.90
#